data_AF-A0A971WLY5-F1
#
_entry.id   AF-A0A971WLY5-F1
#
_cell.length_a   1.000
_cell.length_b   1.000
_cell.length_c   1.000
_cell.angle_alpha   90.00
_cell.angle_beta   90.00
_cell.angle_gamma   90.00
#
_symmetry.space_group_name_H-M   'P 1'
#
loop_
_entity.id
_entity.type
_entity.pdbx_description
1 polymer ?
#
loop_
_entity_poly.entity_id
_entity_poly.type
_entity_poly.pdbx_seq_one_letter_code
_entity_poly.pdbx_strand_id
1 'polypeptide(L)'
;MNRILISYEDPAMKEKAPRALVKKVLNGTFRQLGCKDIEVSCSFVSDESIRSLNKQFRYIDESTDVLSFVSHDADEDVAFPGEEGEPDSLGDIVISLESLKNNAEYFSIQFEEELCRVLIHGCLHLIGEDHASNDPEEGMLRHQETLLNMLKGGQF
;
A
#
# COMPACT_ATOMS: atom_id res chain seq x y z
N MET A 1 8.30 13.43 -10.92
CA MET A 1 7.65 12.13 -11.29
C MET A 1 7.82 11.20 -10.10
N ASN A 2 6.76 10.51 -9.69
CA ASN A 2 6.81 9.67 -8.49
C ASN A 2 7.79 8.52 -8.66
N ARG A 3 8.59 8.26 -7.63
CA ARG A 3 9.55 7.16 -7.58
C ARG A 3 8.93 6.02 -6.80
N ILE A 4 8.72 4.88 -7.47
CA ILE A 4 8.13 3.69 -6.85
C ILE A 4 9.18 2.58 -6.86
N LEU A 5 9.62 2.20 -5.67
CA LEU A 5 10.53 1.10 -5.42
C LEU A 5 9.69 -0.16 -5.15
N ILE A 6 9.93 -1.24 -5.90
CA ILE A 6 9.19 -2.50 -5.72
C ILE A 6 10.18 -3.60 -5.41
N SER A 7 10.01 -4.27 -4.27
CA SER A 7 10.82 -5.39 -3.84
C SER A 7 9.97 -6.67 -3.68
N TYR A 8 10.62 -7.82 -3.76
CA TYR A 8 9.99 -9.13 -3.60
C TYR A 8 10.94 -9.99 -2.77
N GLU A 9 10.44 -10.58 -1.70
CA GLU A 9 11.18 -11.55 -0.89
C GLU A 9 11.51 -12.80 -1.71
N ASP A 10 10.52 -13.33 -2.44
CA ASP A 10 10.70 -14.39 -3.43
C ASP A 10 10.45 -13.85 -4.85
N PRO A 11 11.39 -14.00 -5.81
CA PRO A 11 11.19 -13.62 -7.20
C PRO A 11 9.92 -14.17 -7.87
N ALA A 12 9.41 -15.33 -7.44
CA ALA A 12 8.18 -15.95 -7.96
C ALA A 12 6.92 -15.11 -7.64
N MET A 13 6.95 -14.29 -6.60
CA MET A 13 5.85 -13.39 -6.24
C MET A 13 5.52 -12.38 -7.34
N LYS A 14 6.46 -12.11 -8.26
CA LYS A 14 6.24 -11.24 -9.43
C LYS A 14 5.14 -11.72 -10.37
N GLU A 15 4.88 -13.03 -10.42
CA GLU A 15 3.82 -13.60 -11.25
C GLU A 15 2.44 -13.17 -10.74
N LYS A 16 2.27 -13.18 -9.41
CA LYS A 16 1.02 -12.78 -8.74
C LYS A 16 0.88 -11.26 -8.62
N ALA A 17 1.98 -10.54 -8.41
CA ALA A 17 2.01 -9.08 -8.29
C ALA A 17 2.96 -8.46 -9.33
N PRO A 18 2.59 -8.39 -10.61
CA PRO A 18 3.47 -7.84 -11.65
C PRO A 18 3.80 -6.37 -11.39
N ARG A 19 5.08 -6.00 -11.56
CA ARG A 19 5.55 -4.61 -11.35
C ARG A 19 4.74 -3.57 -12.14
N ALA A 20 4.28 -3.91 -13.34
CA ALA A 20 3.49 -3.02 -14.17
C ALA A 20 2.14 -2.68 -13.53
N LEU A 21 1.44 -3.68 -12.99
CA LEU A 21 0.17 -3.50 -12.27
C LEU A 21 0.39 -2.65 -11.02
N VAL A 22 1.36 -3.04 -10.18
CA VAL A 22 1.67 -2.32 -8.93
C VAL A 22 1.99 -0.85 -9.20
N LYS A 23 2.87 -0.56 -10.19
CA LYS A 23 3.18 0.82 -10.57
C LYS A 23 1.96 1.57 -11.12
N LYS A 24 1.09 0.90 -11.88
CA LYS A 24 -0.12 1.52 -12.44
C LYS A 24 -1.08 1.93 -11.32
N VAL A 25 -1.34 1.04 -10.36
CA VAL A 25 -2.24 1.30 -9.23
C VAL A 25 -1.68 2.40 -8.33
N LEU A 26 -0.42 2.30 -7.89
CA LEU A 26 0.18 3.29 -6.99
C LEU A 26 0.24 4.67 -7.65
N ASN A 27 0.76 4.80 -8.89
CA ASN A 27 0.77 6.09 -9.58
C ASN A 27 -0.64 6.63 -9.84
N GLY A 28 -1.58 5.76 -10.21
CA GLY A 28 -2.96 6.13 -10.43
C GLY A 28 -3.60 6.71 -9.17
N THR A 29 -3.36 6.05 -8.03
CA THR A 29 -3.87 6.46 -6.72
C THR A 29 -3.27 7.80 -6.31
N PHE A 30 -1.93 7.93 -6.30
CA PHE A 30 -1.28 9.19 -5.94
C PHE A 30 -1.64 10.35 -6.86
N ARG A 31 -1.89 10.09 -8.14
CA ARG A 31 -2.39 11.11 -9.06
C ARG A 31 -3.78 11.63 -8.66
N GLN A 32 -4.68 10.75 -8.21
CA GLN A 32 -6.01 11.17 -7.71
C GLN A 32 -5.90 11.91 -6.37
N LEU A 33 -4.98 11.49 -5.51
CA LEU A 33 -4.68 12.15 -4.24
C LEU A 33 -3.93 13.48 -4.40
N GLY A 34 -3.45 13.80 -5.60
CA GLY A 34 -2.71 15.04 -5.88
C GLY A 34 -1.23 15.00 -5.46
N CYS A 35 -0.73 13.87 -4.97
CA CYS A 35 0.66 13.69 -4.54
C CYS A 35 1.61 13.61 -5.76
N LYS A 36 2.68 14.41 -5.73
CA LYS A 36 3.70 14.47 -6.78
C LYS A 36 5.08 14.55 -6.16
N ASP A 37 6.05 14.06 -6.92
CA ASP A 37 7.47 14.12 -6.55
C ASP A 37 7.74 13.42 -5.21
N ILE A 38 7.05 12.28 -5.02
CA ILE A 38 7.14 11.41 -3.85
C ILE A 38 7.94 10.13 -4.14
N GLU A 39 8.50 9.53 -3.10
CA GLU A 39 9.08 8.18 -3.08
C GLU A 39 8.24 7.24 -2.20
N VAL A 40 7.90 6.08 -2.75
CA VAL A 40 7.18 5.00 -2.02
C VAL A 40 7.84 3.67 -2.31
N SER A 41 8.01 2.88 -1.25
CA SER A 41 8.46 1.50 -1.32
C SER A 41 7.29 0.55 -1.17
N CYS A 42 7.23 -0.47 -2.02
CA CYS A 42 6.23 -1.54 -1.97
C CYS A 42 6.95 -2.89 -1.96
N SER A 43 6.81 -3.63 -0.88
CA SER A 43 7.51 -4.90 -0.65
C SER A 43 6.53 -6.06 -0.54
N PHE A 44 6.75 -7.10 -1.32
CA PHE A 44 5.96 -8.34 -1.24
C PHE A 44 6.73 -9.39 -0.46
N VAL A 45 6.11 -9.90 0.60
CA VAL A 45 6.73 -10.80 1.57
C VAL A 45 5.82 -12.00 1.86
N SER A 46 6.37 -12.96 2.58
CA SER A 46 5.68 -14.11 3.16
C SER A 46 4.89 -13.73 4.42
N ASP A 47 3.98 -14.62 4.81
CA ASP A 47 3.21 -14.48 6.06
C ASP A 47 4.12 -14.46 7.31
N GLU A 48 5.22 -15.22 7.30
CA GLU A 48 6.19 -15.24 8.40
C GLU A 48 6.86 -13.86 8.56
N SER A 49 7.31 -13.28 7.45
CA SER A 49 7.95 -11.97 7.43
C SER A 49 6.99 -10.86 7.84
N ILE A 50 5.76 -10.83 7.33
CA ILE A 50 4.79 -9.79 7.72
C ILE A 50 4.31 -9.95 9.17
N ARG A 51 4.16 -11.18 9.67
CA ARG A 51 3.84 -11.45 11.08
C ARG A 51 4.94 -10.94 12.01
N SER A 52 6.20 -11.16 11.62
CA SER A 52 7.35 -10.66 12.37
C SER A 52 7.36 -9.13 12.44
N LEU A 53 7.06 -8.46 11.33
CA LEU A 53 6.90 -7.00 11.28
C LEU A 53 5.72 -6.53 12.13
N ASN A 54 4.56 -7.17 12.01
CA ASN A 54 3.36 -6.82 12.78
C ASN A 54 3.61 -6.93 14.29
N LYS A 55 4.31 -7.98 14.72
CA LYS A 55 4.72 -8.17 16.10
C LYS A 55 5.71 -7.11 16.56
N GLN A 56 6.68 -6.76 15.72
CA GLN A 56 7.72 -5.80 16.05
C GLN A 56 7.17 -4.37 16.20
N PHE A 57 6.30 -3.95 15.27
CA PHE A 57 5.88 -2.55 15.17
C PHE A 57 4.50 -2.28 15.77
N ARG A 58 3.60 -3.27 15.77
CA ARG A 58 2.23 -3.14 16.31
C ARG A 58 1.97 -4.00 17.54
N TYR A 59 2.94 -4.82 17.98
CA TYR A 59 2.82 -5.76 19.09
C TYR A 59 1.74 -6.84 18.90
N ILE A 60 1.40 -7.15 17.65
CA ILE A 60 0.40 -8.15 17.27
C ILE A 60 1.12 -9.34 16.61
N ASP A 61 1.07 -10.51 17.24
CA ASP A 61 1.76 -11.73 16.78
C ASP A 61 0.92 -12.56 15.80
N GLU A 62 0.41 -11.89 14.75
CA GLU A 62 -0.43 -12.48 13.70
C GLU A 62 -0.03 -11.93 12.32
N SER A 63 -0.20 -12.73 11.27
CA SER A 63 -0.05 -12.24 9.89
C SER A 63 -1.21 -11.33 9.51
N THR A 64 -0.96 -10.45 8.54
CA THR A 64 -1.95 -9.55 7.95
C THR A 64 -1.67 -9.46 6.46
N ASP A 65 -2.60 -8.95 5.67
CA ASP A 65 -2.42 -8.75 4.24
C ASP A 65 -1.54 -7.53 3.90
N VAL A 66 -1.67 -6.44 4.66
CA VAL A 66 -0.89 -5.21 4.45
C VAL A 66 -0.46 -4.54 5.75
N LEU A 67 0.75 -3.96 5.73
CA LEU A 67 1.24 -2.98 6.69
C LEU A 67 1.69 -1.73 5.95
N SER A 68 1.49 -0.57 6.54
CA SER A 68 1.94 0.71 6.01
C SER A 68 2.72 1.46 7.07
N PHE A 69 3.92 1.91 6.71
CA PHE A 69 4.83 2.64 7.58
C PHE A 69 5.07 4.01 6.97
N VAL A 70 4.58 5.05 7.65
CA VAL A 70 4.76 6.44 7.23
C VAL A 70 6.18 6.88 7.55
N SER A 71 6.88 7.48 6.58
CA SER A 71 8.19 8.10 6.82
C SER A 71 8.04 9.30 7.76
N HIS A 72 8.87 9.39 8.79
CA HIS A 72 8.81 10.45 9.81
C HIS A 72 9.13 11.86 9.29
N ASP A 73 9.71 11.99 8.09
CA ASP A 73 9.93 13.30 7.46
C ASP A 73 8.64 13.94 6.92
N ALA A 74 7.50 13.24 6.99
CA ALA A 74 6.18 13.79 6.68
C ALA A 74 5.57 14.61 7.84
N ASP A 75 6.15 14.55 9.06
CA ASP A 75 5.79 15.44 10.16
C ASP A 75 6.50 16.80 9.98
N GLU A 76 5.71 17.87 9.82
CA GLU A 76 6.15 19.24 9.50
C GLU A 76 7.15 19.90 10.50
N ASP A 77 7.58 19.22 11.58
CA ASP A 77 8.43 19.80 12.62
C ASP A 77 9.90 19.31 12.62
N VAL A 78 10.27 18.38 11.74
CA VAL A 78 11.67 17.94 11.57
C VAL A 78 12.05 17.97 10.09
N ALA A 79 12.11 19.18 9.53
CA ALA A 79 12.74 19.39 8.23
C ALA A 79 14.25 19.11 8.34
N PHE A 80 14.64 17.84 8.17
CA PHE A 80 15.88 17.59 7.44
C PHE A 80 15.54 17.95 5.99
N PRO A 81 16.06 19.06 5.44
CA PRO A 81 15.88 19.28 4.02
C PRO A 81 16.48 18.07 3.33
N GLY A 82 15.65 17.26 2.68
CA GLY A 82 16.14 16.33 1.67
C GLY A 82 17.10 17.09 0.77
N GLU A 83 18.17 16.44 0.32
CA GLU A 83 19.10 17.08 -0.61
C GLU A 83 18.29 17.72 -1.75
N GLU A 84 18.54 19.00 -2.05
CA GLU A 84 17.76 19.75 -3.04
C GLU A 84 17.58 18.93 -4.33
N GLY A 85 16.34 18.47 -4.60
CA GLY A 85 16.00 17.68 -5.77
C GLY A 85 15.66 16.20 -5.54
N GLU A 86 15.69 15.70 -4.31
CA GLU A 86 15.17 14.37 -3.98
C GLU A 86 13.64 14.38 -3.73
N PRO A 87 12.92 13.31 -4.14
CA PRO A 87 11.49 13.21 -3.89
C PRO A 87 11.15 12.99 -2.40
N ASP A 88 10.01 13.51 -1.96
CA ASP A 88 9.54 13.36 -0.58
C ASP A 88 9.21 11.89 -0.29
N SER A 89 9.89 11.28 0.69
CA SER A 89 9.62 9.90 1.07
C SER A 89 8.31 9.80 1.84
N LEU A 90 7.31 9.10 1.29
CA LEU A 90 6.06 8.83 2.00
C LEU A 90 6.15 7.59 2.90
N GLY A 91 7.01 6.64 2.54
CA GLY A 91 7.28 5.44 3.34
C GLY A 91 7.02 4.12 2.62
N ASP A 92 6.66 3.10 3.40
CA ASP A 92 6.67 1.69 2.98
C ASP A 92 5.28 1.06 3.05
N ILE A 93 4.92 0.32 2.01
CA ILE A 93 3.79 -0.61 1.96
C ILE A 93 4.34 -2.03 1.90
N VAL A 94 4.00 -2.87 2.86
CA VAL A 94 4.43 -4.27 2.92
C VAL A 94 3.21 -5.17 2.79
N ILE A 95 3.21 -6.06 1.81
CA ILE A 95 2.05 -6.91 1.48
C ILE A 95 2.43 -8.38 1.55
N SER A 96 1.62 -9.17 2.26
CA SER A 96 1.68 -10.64 2.16
C SER A 96 0.71 -11.15 1.10
N LEU A 97 1.25 -11.79 0.06
CA LEU A 97 0.42 -12.38 -1.00
C LEU A 97 -0.33 -13.65 -0.56
N GLU A 98 0.10 -14.28 0.54
CA GLU A 98 -0.57 -15.46 1.11
C GLU A 98 -1.82 -15.03 1.89
N SER A 99 -1.66 -14.12 2.85
CA SER A 99 -2.78 -13.49 3.57
C SER A 99 -3.77 -12.82 2.62
N LEU A 100 -3.27 -12.08 1.62
CA LEU A 100 -4.11 -11.46 0.58
C LEU A 100 -4.96 -12.50 -0.18
N LYS A 101 -4.35 -13.63 -0.54
CA LYS A 101 -5.07 -14.72 -1.24
C LYS A 101 -6.16 -15.31 -0.34
N ASN A 102 -5.86 -15.54 0.93
CA ASN A 102 -6.84 -16.07 1.89
C ASN A 102 -8.02 -15.09 2.07
N ASN A 103 -7.75 -13.78 2.16
CA ASN A 103 -8.77 -12.74 2.23
C ASN A 103 -9.63 -12.71 0.97
N ALA A 104 -9.01 -12.73 -0.21
CA ALA A 104 -9.73 -12.78 -1.49
C ALA A 104 -10.66 -14.00 -1.59
N GLU A 105 -10.19 -15.18 -1.18
CA GLU A 105 -11.02 -16.40 -1.14
C GLU A 105 -12.16 -16.29 -0.13
N TYR A 106 -11.88 -15.80 1.08
CA TYR A 106 -12.87 -15.63 2.14
C TYR A 106 -14.02 -14.68 1.73
N PHE A 107 -13.68 -13.54 1.12
CA PHE A 107 -14.65 -12.55 0.66
C PHE A 107 -15.19 -12.83 -0.75
N SER A 108 -14.76 -13.92 -1.40
CA SER A 108 -15.13 -14.25 -2.79
C SER A 108 -14.82 -13.12 -3.79
N ILE A 109 -13.70 -12.43 -3.58
CA ILE A 109 -13.16 -11.36 -4.42
C ILE A 109 -12.05 -11.92 -5.31
N GLN A 110 -11.86 -11.36 -6.51
CA GLN A 110 -10.74 -11.74 -7.36
C GLN A 110 -9.42 -11.27 -6.73
N PHE A 111 -8.40 -12.13 -6.75
CA PHE A 111 -7.09 -11.82 -6.17
C PHE A 111 -6.50 -10.49 -6.67
N GLU A 112 -6.58 -10.22 -7.98
CA GLU A 112 -6.07 -8.98 -8.57
C GLU A 112 -6.83 -7.74 -8.08
N GLU A 113 -8.14 -7.86 -7.87
CA GLU A 113 -8.95 -6.80 -7.31
C GLU A 113 -8.57 -6.51 -5.86
N GLU A 114 -8.37 -7.56 -5.07
CA GLU A 114 -7.95 -7.43 -3.69
C GLU A 114 -6.53 -6.85 -3.57
N LEU A 115 -5.63 -7.24 -4.47
CA LEU A 115 -4.30 -6.62 -4.59
C LEU A 115 -4.41 -5.12 -4.86
N CYS A 116 -5.28 -4.70 -5.78
CA CYS A 116 -5.51 -3.29 -6.05
C CYS A 116 -6.06 -2.57 -4.81
N ARG A 117 -7.00 -3.20 -4.09
CA ARG A 117 -7.61 -2.67 -2.87
C ARG A 117 -6.56 -2.41 -1.79
N VAL A 118 -5.72 -3.39 -1.46
CA VAL A 118 -4.68 -3.23 -0.42
C VAL A 118 -3.57 -2.25 -0.82
N LEU A 119 -3.26 -2.13 -2.11
CA LEU A 119 -2.33 -1.11 -2.60
C LEU A 119 -2.88 0.29 -2.39
N ILE A 120 -4.15 0.51 -2.72
CA ILE A 120 -4.85 1.79 -2.47
C ILE A 120 -4.92 2.05 -0.97
N HIS A 121 -5.29 1.04 -0.17
CA HIS A 121 -5.35 1.11 1.28
C HIS A 121 -4.02 1.60 1.87
N GLY A 122 -2.90 1.00 1.42
CA GLY A 122 -1.58 1.43 1.85
C GLY A 122 -1.26 2.86 1.46
N CYS A 123 -1.61 3.31 0.25
CA CYS A 123 -1.44 4.71 -0.15
C CYS A 123 -2.20 5.68 0.76
N LEU A 124 -3.44 5.34 1.13
CA LEU A 124 -4.27 6.16 2.00
C LEU A 124 -3.65 6.32 3.40
N HIS A 125 -3.14 5.22 3.98
CA HIS A 125 -2.39 5.29 5.23
C HIS A 125 -1.12 6.14 5.13
N LEU A 126 -0.38 6.05 4.01
CA LEU A 126 0.83 6.84 3.81
C LEU A 126 0.57 8.35 3.70
N ILE A 127 -0.63 8.78 3.32
CA ILE A 127 -1.01 10.21 3.31
C ILE A 127 -1.72 10.67 4.59
N GLY A 128 -1.79 9.80 5.61
CA GLY A 128 -2.37 10.11 6.91
C GLY A 128 -3.88 9.87 7.04
N GLU A 129 -4.53 9.23 6.07
CA GLU A 129 -5.89 8.71 6.28
C GLU A 129 -5.82 7.43 7.14
N ASP A 130 -6.80 7.27 8.04
CA ASP A 130 -6.85 6.13 8.94
C ASP A 130 -8.30 5.67 9.14
N HIS A 131 -8.47 4.43 9.58
CA HIS A 131 -9.76 3.83 9.94
C HIS A 131 -9.65 3.13 11.29
N ALA A 132 -10.69 3.27 12.11
CA ALA A 132 -10.70 2.68 13.46
C ALA A 132 -11.29 1.26 13.46
N SER A 133 -12.07 0.93 12.42
CA SER A 133 -12.73 -0.35 12.26
C SER A 133 -12.94 -0.69 10.78
N ASN A 134 -13.32 -1.94 10.53
CA ASN A 134 -13.64 -2.44 9.19
C ASN A 134 -15.08 -2.10 8.75
N ASP A 135 -15.71 -1.07 9.33
CA ASP A 135 -17.03 -0.62 8.88
C ASP A 135 -16.90 0.06 7.51
N PRO A 136 -17.53 -0.49 6.45
CA PRO A 136 -17.42 0.06 5.09
C PRO A 136 -17.94 1.51 4.97
N GLU A 137 -18.67 2.02 5.95
CA GLU A 137 -19.14 3.41 5.99
C GLU A 137 -18.06 4.40 6.50
N GLU A 138 -16.93 3.92 7.02
CA GLU A 138 -15.82 4.78 7.42
C GLU A 138 -15.24 5.58 6.23
N GLY A 139 -14.81 6.81 6.52
CA GLY A 139 -14.38 7.77 5.50
C GLY A 139 -13.29 7.22 4.58
N MET A 140 -12.21 6.67 5.17
CA MET A 140 -11.09 6.09 4.42
C MET A 140 -11.54 4.88 3.58
N LEU A 141 -12.38 4.00 4.12
CA LEU A 141 -12.83 2.80 3.40
C LEU A 141 -13.77 3.15 2.24
N ARG A 142 -14.64 4.15 2.40
CA ARG A 142 -15.44 4.70 1.28
C ARG A 142 -14.57 5.35 0.21
N HIS A 143 -13.52 6.06 0.63
CA HIS A 143 -12.58 6.70 -0.28
C HIS A 143 -11.78 5.65 -1.08
N GLN A 144 -11.32 4.59 -0.40
CA GLN A 144 -10.68 3.43 -1.02
C GLN A 144 -11.55 2.83 -2.14
N GLU A 145 -12.82 2.53 -1.86
CA GLU A 145 -13.72 1.97 -2.87
C GLU A 145 -13.97 2.92 -4.03
N THR A 146 -14.02 4.23 -3.75
CA THR A 146 -14.15 5.27 -4.78
C THR A 146 -12.94 5.25 -5.71
N LEU A 147 -11.72 5.24 -5.15
CA LEU A 147 -10.47 5.19 -5.91
C LEU A 147 -10.34 3.88 -6.71
N LEU A 148 -10.70 2.75 -6.09
CA LEU A 148 -10.69 1.44 -6.77
C LEU A 148 -11.61 1.46 -7.99
N ASN A 149 -12.83 1.98 -7.85
CA ASN A 149 -13.79 2.08 -8.95
C ASN A 149 -13.34 3.06 -10.04
N MET A 150 -12.70 4.18 -9.68
CA MET A 150 -12.14 5.12 -10.65
C MET A 150 -11.02 4.49 -11.48
N LEU A 151 -10.12 3.74 -10.83
CA LEU A 151 -9.02 3.04 -11.50
C LEU A 151 -9.54 1.89 -12.38
N LYS A 152 -10.62 1.22 -11.97
CA LYS A 152 -11.32 0.20 -12.80
C LYS A 152 -11.99 0.81 -14.02
N GLY A 153 -12.74 1.90 -13.85
CA GLY A 153 -13.46 2.59 -14.93
C GLY A 153 -12.56 3.23 -15.98
N GLY A 154 -11.29 3.49 -15.64
CA GLY A 154 -10.25 3.99 -16.54
C GLY A 154 -9.52 2.95 -17.40
N GLN A 155 -10.02 1.70 -17.44
CA GLN A 155 -9.38 0.50 -18.01
C GLN A 155 -8.12 0.04 -17.27
N PHE A 156 -8.23 -1.10 -16.58
CA PHE A 156 -7.12 -2.01 -16.32
C PHE A 156 -6.57 -2.59 -17.62
#